data_AF-A0A843JWM1-F1
#
_entry.id   AF-A0A843JWM1-F1
#
_cell.length_a   1.000
_cell.length_b   1.000
_cell.length_c   1.000
_cell.angle_alpha   90.00
_cell.angle_beta   90.00
_cell.angle_gamma   90.00
#
_symmetry.space_group_name_H-M   'P 1'
#
loop_
_entity.id
_entity.type
_entity.pdbx_description
1 polymer ?
#
loop_
_entity_poly.entity_id
_entity_poly.type
_entity_poly.pdbx_seq_one_letter_code
_entity_poly.pdbx_strand_id
1 'polypeptide(L)'
;MEGLKGDERSLKEDLSNETVKWQEKAESLFGQLSGDERMLENISSYLSDSHHFLKQNDLIRAFEAVIWAWAWMEIGLEKSLLHRGPGEEISDQDPLIGK
;
A
#
# COMPACT_ATOMS: atom_id res chain seq x y z
N MET A 1 1.31 4.22 36.29
CA MET A 1 2.04 3.96 35.03
C MET A 1 1.29 2.96 34.13
N GLU A 2 0.09 2.51 34.50
CA GLU A 2 -0.78 1.64 33.67
C GLU A 2 -1.33 2.29 32.38
N GLY A 3 -1.55 3.60 32.34
CA GLY A 3 -2.25 4.26 31.22
C GLY A 3 -1.51 4.26 29.88
N LEU A 4 -0.17 4.38 29.90
CA LEU A 4 0.65 4.46 28.68
C LEU A 4 0.75 3.11 27.93
N LYS A 5 0.68 1.98 28.64
CA LYS A 5 0.79 0.62 28.06
C LYS A 5 -0.47 0.14 27.34
N GLY A 6 -1.60 0.81 27.53
CA GLY A 6 -2.84 0.54 26.79
C GLY A 6 -2.80 1.16 25.40
N ASP A 7 -2.34 2.42 25.34
CA ASP A 7 -2.31 3.25 24.12
C ASP A 7 -1.29 2.72 23.10
N GLU A 8 -0.10 2.32 23.56
CA GLU A 8 0.93 1.70 22.70
C GLU A 8 0.48 0.37 22.08
N ARG A 9 -0.32 -0.42 22.81
CA ARG A 9 -0.86 -1.68 22.29
C ARG A 9 -1.88 -1.45 21.18
N SER A 10 -2.76 -0.45 21.36
CA SER A 10 -3.70 -0.02 20.32
C SER A 10 -2.95 0.43 19.07
N LEU A 11 -1.97 1.33 19.22
CA LEU A 11 -1.21 1.84 18.07
C LEU A 11 -0.49 0.74 17.30
N LYS A 12 0.08 -0.24 18.01
CA LYS A 12 0.74 -1.39 17.39
C LYS A 12 -0.24 -2.23 16.57
N GLU A 13 -1.40 -2.54 17.15
CA GLU A 13 -2.46 -3.29 16.47
C GLU A 13 -3.00 -2.52 15.27
N ASP A 14 -3.24 -1.22 15.42
CA ASP A 14 -3.74 -0.34 14.36
C ASP A 14 -2.76 -0.28 13.17
N LEU A 15 -1.46 -0.09 13.43
CA LEU A 15 -0.43 -0.10 12.38
C LEU A 15 -0.35 -1.45 11.67
N SER A 16 -0.41 -2.55 12.42
CA SER A 16 -0.40 -3.89 11.82
C SER A 16 -1.62 -4.12 10.94
N ASN A 17 -2.81 -3.75 11.41
CA ASN A 17 -4.08 -3.94 10.70
C ASN A 17 -4.14 -3.07 9.43
N GLU A 18 -3.76 -1.80 9.53
CA GLU A 18 -3.71 -0.91 8.35
C GLU A 18 -2.63 -1.36 7.36
N THR A 19 -1.47 -1.85 7.82
CA THR A 19 -0.45 -2.39 6.91
C THR A 19 -0.98 -3.56 6.09
N VAL A 20 -1.60 -4.55 6.73
CA VAL A 20 -2.17 -5.73 6.04
C VAL A 20 -3.27 -5.31 5.07
N LYS A 21 -4.20 -4.46 5.52
CA LYS A 21 -5.28 -3.93 4.67
C LYS A 21 -4.75 -3.21 3.43
N TRP A 22 -3.72 -2.39 3.57
CA TRP A 22 -3.12 -1.70 2.44
C TRP A 22 -2.31 -2.64 1.55
N GLN A 23 -1.64 -3.67 2.09
CA GLN A 23 -0.96 -4.69 1.29
C GLN A 23 -1.95 -5.42 0.38
N GLU A 24 -3.06 -5.89 0.93
CA GLU A 24 -4.11 -6.58 0.17
C GLU A 24 -4.68 -5.72 -0.96
N LYS A 25 -4.99 -4.45 -0.66
CA LYS A 25 -5.47 -3.49 -1.67
C LYS A 25 -4.43 -3.25 -2.75
N ALA A 26 -3.19 -3.02 -2.35
CA ALA A 26 -2.09 -2.67 -3.24
C ALA A 26 -1.73 -3.84 -4.17
N GLU A 27 -1.71 -5.08 -3.67
CA GLU A 27 -1.49 -6.29 -4.47
C GLU A 27 -2.62 -6.53 -5.46
N SER A 28 -3.87 -6.37 -5.02
CA SER A 28 -5.04 -6.50 -5.89
C SER A 28 -5.00 -5.51 -7.06
N LEU A 29 -4.68 -4.24 -6.77
CA LEU A 29 -4.50 -3.24 -7.81
C LEU A 29 -3.31 -3.58 -8.71
N PHE A 30 -2.15 -3.88 -8.14
CA PHE A 30 -0.92 -4.18 -8.89
C PHE A 30 -1.11 -5.32 -9.89
N GLY A 31 -1.84 -6.38 -9.53
CA GLY A 31 -2.15 -7.50 -10.42
C GLY A 31 -2.96 -7.12 -11.68
N GLN A 32 -3.55 -5.93 -11.70
CA GLN A 32 -4.32 -5.39 -12.82
C GLN A 32 -3.54 -4.34 -13.63
N LEU A 33 -2.34 -3.95 -13.19
CA LEU A 33 -1.56 -2.89 -13.81
C LEU A 33 -0.64 -3.42 -14.90
N SER A 34 -0.47 -2.58 -15.93
CA SER A 34 0.51 -2.71 -16.99
C SER A 34 1.04 -1.31 -17.36
N GLY A 35 2.18 -1.20 -18.04
CA GLY A 35 2.74 0.10 -18.42
C GLY A 35 4.25 0.14 -18.23
N ASP A 36 4.76 1.26 -17.71
CA ASP A 36 6.19 1.48 -17.49
C ASP A 36 6.80 0.41 -16.56
N GLU A 37 7.74 -0.38 -17.11
CA GLU A 37 8.33 -1.53 -16.42
C GLU A 37 9.11 -1.13 -15.16
N ARG A 38 9.81 0.02 -15.19
CA ARG A 38 10.58 0.50 -14.03
C ARG A 38 9.66 0.91 -12.88
N MET A 39 8.54 1.53 -13.21
CA MET A 39 7.52 1.88 -12.23
C MET A 39 6.90 0.63 -11.61
N LEU A 40 6.56 -0.38 -12.43
CA LEU A 40 6.07 -1.67 -11.94
C LEU A 40 7.11 -2.40 -11.05
N GLU A 41 8.39 -2.35 -11.42
CA GLU A 41 9.49 -2.92 -10.62
C GLU A 41 9.64 -2.21 -9.27
N ASN A 42 9.55 -0.88 -9.24
CA ASN A 42 9.58 -0.10 -8.00
C ASN A 42 8.39 -0.47 -7.09
N ILE A 43 7.17 -0.52 -7.64
CA ILE A 43 5.96 -0.90 -6.88
C ILE A 43 6.13 -2.30 -6.29
N SER A 44 6.57 -3.27 -7.10
CA SER A 44 6.81 -4.64 -6.65
C SER A 44 7.86 -4.71 -5.54
N SER A 45 8.93 -3.92 -5.65
CA SER A 45 9.98 -3.83 -4.63
C SER A 45 9.44 -3.30 -3.30
N TYR A 46 8.64 -2.23 -3.32
CA TYR A 46 8.02 -1.68 -2.12
C TYR A 46 6.99 -2.63 -1.48
N LEU A 47 6.21 -3.37 -2.29
CA LEU A 47 5.33 -4.42 -1.78
C LEU A 47 6.12 -5.54 -1.09
N SER A 48 7.20 -6.01 -1.71
CA SER A 48 8.09 -7.02 -1.13
C SER A 48 8.73 -6.53 0.17
N ASP A 49 9.20 -5.29 0.21
CA ASP A 49 9.78 -4.66 1.40
C ASP A 49 8.74 -4.54 2.52
N SER A 50 7.51 -4.14 2.20
CA SER A 50 6.42 -4.07 3.18
C SER A 50 6.19 -5.43 3.85
N HIS A 51 6.11 -6.51 3.06
CA HIS A 51 5.99 -7.87 3.59
C HIS A 51 7.19 -8.28 4.42
N HIS A 52 8.40 -7.92 3.99
CA HIS A 52 9.62 -8.21 4.73
C HIS A 52 9.62 -7.54 6.10
N PHE A 53 9.33 -6.24 6.16
CA PHE A 53 9.30 -5.48 7.40
C PHE A 53 8.18 -5.94 8.34
N LEU A 54 7.01 -6.28 7.81
CA LEU A 54 5.90 -6.81 8.62
C LEU A 54 6.29 -8.12 9.29
N LYS A 55 6.94 -9.05 8.57
CA LYS A 55 7.44 -10.32 9.12
C LYS A 55 8.49 -10.13 10.23
N GLN A 56 9.26 -9.03 10.16
CA GLN A 56 10.23 -8.64 11.19
C GLN A 56 9.58 -7.88 12.37
N ASN A 57 8.26 -7.68 12.35
CA ASN A 57 7.52 -6.82 13.29
C ASN A 57 8.04 -5.35 13.29
N ASP A 58 8.58 -4.89 12.17
CA ASP A 58 8.93 -3.49 11.93
C ASP A 58 7.76 -2.76 11.27
N LEU A 59 6.79 -2.39 12.10
CA LEU A 59 5.49 -1.90 11.63
C LEU A 59 5.57 -0.54 10.93
N ILE A 60 6.50 0.32 11.35
CA ILE A 60 6.66 1.65 10.75
C ILE A 60 7.16 1.50 9.32
N ARG A 61 8.24 0.74 9.10
CA ARG A 61 8.78 0.53 7.75
C ARG A 61 7.86 -0.31 6.88
N ALA A 62 7.12 -1.25 7.47
CA ALA A 62 6.12 -2.03 6.74
C ALA A 62 4.99 -1.14 6.21
N PHE A 63 4.45 -0.28 7.07
CA PHE A 63 3.39 0.66 6.69
C PHE A 63 3.91 1.70 5.66
N GLU A 64 5.09 2.29 5.91
CA GLU A 64 5.71 3.24 4.99
C GLU A 64 5.90 2.63 3.59
N ALA A 65 6.44 1.41 3.50
CA ALA A 65 6.71 0.77 2.22
C ALA A 65 5.43 0.51 1.41
N VAL A 66 4.33 0.07 2.04
CA VAL A 66 3.07 -0.14 1.30
C VAL A 66 2.43 1.17 0.86
N ILE A 67 2.57 2.25 1.64
CA ILE A 67 2.11 3.57 1.22
C ILE A 67 2.93 4.10 0.04
N TRP A 68 4.24 3.85 0.00
CA TRP A 68 5.06 4.16 -1.18
C TRP A 68 4.62 3.37 -2.41
N ALA A 69 4.37 2.06 -2.28
CA ALA A 69 3.83 1.25 -3.38
C ALA A 69 2.52 1.85 -3.92
N TRP A 70 1.59 2.20 -3.03
CA TRP A 70 0.32 2.82 -3.39
C TRP A 70 0.49 4.16 -4.11
N ALA A 71 1.35 5.04 -3.58
CA ALA A 71 1.61 6.35 -4.19
C ALA A 71 2.17 6.22 -5.61
N TRP A 72 3.10 5.29 -5.84
CA TRP A 72 3.63 5.03 -7.19
C TRP A 72 2.55 4.54 -8.16
N MET A 73 1.62 3.68 -7.71
CA MET A 73 0.50 3.23 -8.52
C MET A 73 -0.44 4.38 -8.90
N GLU A 74 -0.84 5.20 -7.92
CA GLU A 74 -1.74 6.34 -8.14
C GLU A 74 -1.11 7.37 -9.08
N ILE A 75 0.15 7.75 -8.84
CA ILE A 75 0.87 8.69 -9.70
C ILE A 75 1.04 8.11 -11.10
N GLY A 76 1.35 6.82 -11.21
CA GLY A 76 1.48 6.14 -12.49
C GLY A 76 0.20 6.15 -13.32
N LEU A 77 -0.93 5.88 -12.68
CA LEU A 77 -2.25 5.96 -13.30
C LEU A 77 -2.59 7.40 -13.71
N GLU A 78 -2.42 8.37 -12.81
CA GLU A 78 -2.71 9.79 -13.07
C GLU A 78 -1.87 10.35 -14.23
N LYS A 79 -0.59 9.96 -14.31
CA LYS A 79 0.32 10.38 -15.38
C LYS A 79 0.25 9.50 -16.62
N SER A 80 -0.65 8.54 -16.69
CA SER A 80 -0.79 7.58 -17.80
C SER A 80 0.50 6.80 -18.11
N LEU A 81 1.34 6.60 -17.10
CA LEU A 81 2.51 5.72 -17.15
C LEU A 81 2.12 4.27 -16.81
N LEU A 82 1.02 4.10 -16.10
CA LEU A 82 0.38 2.82 -15.83
C LEU A 82 -1.06 2.83 -16.35
N HIS A 83 -1.55 1.64 -16.68
CA HIS A 83 -2.89 1.41 -17.18
C HIS A 83 -3.46 0.16 -16.50
N ARG A 84 -4.76 0.21 -16.16
CA ARG A 84 -5.50 -0.99 -15.77
C ARG A 84 -5.78 -1.83 -17.02
N GLY A 85 -5.64 -3.15 -16.92
CA GLY A 85 -6.00 -4.06 -18.01
C GLY A 85 -7.48 -3.92 -18.43
N PRO A 86 -7.91 -4.53 -19.56
CA PRO A 86 -9.24 -4.35 -20.14
C PRO A 86 -10.41 -4.97 -19.33
N GLY A 87 -10.28 -5.14 -18.01
CA GLY A 87 -11.32 -5.62 -17.12
C GLY A 87 -11.70 -4.54 -16.10
N GLU A 88 -12.96 -4.10 -16.17
CA GLU A 88 -13.67 -3.15 -15.29
C GLU A 88 -13.42 -1.65 -15.53
N GLU A 89 -14.42 -1.00 -16.14
CA GLU A 89 -14.71 0.42 -15.88
C GLU A 89 -15.01 0.56 -14.39
N ILE A 90 -14.04 1.09 -13.63
CA ILE A 90 -14.27 1.52 -12.25
C ILE A 90 -14.72 2.97 -12.33
N SER A 91 -15.91 3.24 -11.81
CA SER A 91 -16.51 4.57 -11.73
C SER A 91 -15.55 5.59 -11.11
N ASP A 92 -15.67 6.85 -11.53
CA ASP A 92 -14.88 8.02 -11.08
C ASP A 92 -15.02 8.38 -9.58
N GLN A 93 -15.26 7.41 -8.69
CA GLN A 93 -15.49 7.62 -7.26
C GLN A 93 -14.57 6.72 -6.44
N ASP A 94 -13.29 7.07 -6.44
CA ASP A 94 -12.50 7.39 -5.24
C ASP A 94 -11.01 7.23 -5.58
N PRO A 95 -10.26 8.33 -5.50
CA PRO A 95 -9.21 8.29 -4.50
C PRO A 95 -9.26 9.52 -3.63
N LEU A 96 -8.74 9.37 -2.41
CA LEU A 96 -7.94 10.33 -1.66
C LEU A 96 -7.68 9.65 -0.31
N ILE A 97 -6.42 9.43 0.01
CA ILE A 97 -6.02 9.09 1.38
C ILE A 97 -6.71 10.07 2.34
N GLY A 98 -7.55 9.53 3.23
CA GLY A 98 -8.22 10.30 4.28
C GLY A 98 -9.53 10.97 3.84
N LYS A 99 -10.65 10.29 4.17
CA LYS A 99 -11.79 10.95 4.81
C LYS A 99 -11.97 10.34 6.18
#